data_AF-A0A4D7CBF3-F1
#
_entry.id   AF-A0A4D7CBF3-F1
#
_cell.length_a   1.000
_cell.length_b   1.000
_cell.length_c   1.000
_cell.angle_alpha   90.00
_cell.angle_beta   90.00
_cell.angle_gamma   90.00
#
_symmetry.space_group_name_H-M   'P 1'
#
loop_
_entity.id
_entity.type
_entity.pdbx_description
1 polymer ?
#
loop_
_entity_poly.entity_id
_entity_poly.type
_entity_poly.pdbx_seq_one_letter_code
_entity_poly.pdbx_strand_id
1 'polypeptide(L)'
;MVEWKDVTLERQVEGELSTVVSAISSGDFSTKLSVEGKDGFMLRMAEGINNISAICSSGLTDIGNMLRALSAGDLTQRITADYQGMFDRVKQDCNATAERLSEIVRSISKASSEVANAAAEIASGSTDLAERTESQASALEQTAAAMEEMAATVRSNSENAQSARQMARAASDVATNGDGIVQNAVSAMSQIERSSQKSRTSLA
;
A
#
# COMPACT_ATOMS: atom_id res chain seq x y z
N MET A 1 -21.78 -27.95 90.85
CA MET A 1 -21.53 -26.53 90.59
C MET A 1 -21.52 -26.37 89.08
N VAL A 2 -22.60 -25.88 88.49
CA VAL A 2 -22.69 -25.69 87.02
C VAL A 2 -22.10 -24.32 86.74
N GLU A 3 -20.95 -24.30 86.08
CA GLU A 3 -20.30 -23.08 85.62
C GLU A 3 -21.13 -22.53 84.46
N TRP A 4 -21.96 -21.53 84.73
CA TRP A 4 -22.67 -20.80 83.68
C TRP A 4 -21.66 -19.96 82.91
N LYS A 5 -21.16 -20.52 81.82
CA LYS A 5 -20.32 -19.81 80.86
C LYS A 5 -21.23 -18.87 80.06
N ASP A 6 -21.00 -17.57 80.15
CA ASP A 6 -21.75 -16.58 79.38
C ASP A 6 -21.41 -16.73 77.88
N VAL A 7 -22.33 -17.30 77.12
CA VAL A 7 -22.21 -17.61 75.68
C VAL A 7 -22.87 -16.54 74.79
N THR A 8 -23.33 -15.44 75.38
CA THR A 8 -24.06 -14.39 74.65
C THR A 8 -23.18 -13.73 73.60
N LEU A 9 -21.93 -13.41 73.99
CA LEU A 9 -20.92 -12.85 73.08
C LEU A 9 -20.54 -13.84 71.97
N GLU A 10 -20.37 -15.13 72.30
CA GLU A 10 -20.06 -16.19 71.32
C GLU A 10 -21.13 -16.27 70.22
N ARG A 11 -22.41 -16.32 70.58
CA ARG A 11 -23.52 -16.38 69.61
C ARG A 11 -23.65 -15.12 68.75
N GLN A 12 -23.34 -13.95 69.31
CA GLN A 12 -23.35 -12.70 68.55
C GLN A 12 -22.25 -12.72 67.48
N VAL A 13 -21.03 -13.14 67.84
CA VAL A 13 -19.92 -13.25 66.89
C VAL A 13 -20.23 -14.26 65.78
N GLU A 14 -20.87 -15.40 66.10
CA GLU A 14 -21.29 -16.38 65.10
C GLU A 14 -22.29 -15.79 64.09
N GLY A 15 -23.26 -14.98 64.54
CA GLY A 15 -24.21 -14.30 63.66
C GLY A 15 -23.54 -13.25 62.76
N GLU A 16 -22.65 -12.43 63.33
CA GLU A 16 -21.84 -11.46 62.57
C GLU A 16 -20.98 -12.17 61.52
N LEU A 17 -20.34 -13.29 61.90
CA LEU A 17 -19.51 -14.11 61.02
C LEU A 17 -20.31 -14.70 59.87
N SER A 18 -21.47 -15.28 60.15
CA SER A 18 -22.34 -15.84 59.10
C SER A 18 -22.74 -14.78 58.08
N THR A 19 -23.05 -13.56 58.56
CA THR A 19 -23.40 -12.43 57.69
C THR A 19 -22.22 -12.02 56.80
N VAL A 20 -21.04 -11.82 57.38
CA VAL A 20 -19.83 -11.42 56.62
C VAL A 20 -19.41 -12.50 55.63
N VAL A 21 -19.43 -13.77 56.01
CA VAL A 21 -19.09 -14.88 55.12
C VAL A 21 -20.09 -14.99 53.97
N SER A 22 -21.38 -14.77 54.23
CA SER A 22 -22.40 -14.74 53.18
C SER A 22 -22.18 -13.57 52.20
N ALA A 23 -21.79 -12.39 52.70
CA ALA A 23 -21.46 -11.23 51.87
C ALA A 23 -20.22 -11.48 51.00
N ILE A 24 -19.14 -12.00 51.60
CA ILE A 24 -17.92 -12.37 50.86
C ILE A 24 -18.23 -13.41 49.78
N SER A 25 -19.09 -14.38 50.08
CA SER A 25 -19.50 -15.42 49.12
C SER A 25 -20.30 -14.87 47.93
N SER A 26 -20.99 -13.73 48.10
CA SER A 26 -21.68 -13.03 47.01
C SER A 26 -20.81 -11.96 46.33
N GLY A 27 -19.53 -11.84 46.71
CA GLY A 27 -18.58 -10.89 46.16
C GLY A 27 -18.62 -9.49 46.81
N ASP A 28 -19.39 -9.33 47.89
CA ASP A 28 -19.37 -8.11 48.70
C ASP A 28 -18.34 -8.20 49.82
N PHE A 29 -17.22 -7.51 49.61
CA PHE A 29 -16.12 -7.41 50.58
C PHE A 29 -16.19 -6.15 51.46
N SER A 30 -17.26 -5.34 51.33
CA SER A 30 -17.41 -4.08 52.09
C SER A 30 -17.81 -4.31 53.54
N THR A 31 -18.50 -5.43 53.83
CA THR A 31 -18.95 -5.79 55.17
C THR A 31 -17.79 -6.29 56.02
N LYS A 32 -17.67 -5.78 57.26
CA LYS A 32 -16.59 -6.11 58.20
C LYS A 32 -17.13 -6.68 59.50
N LEU A 33 -16.37 -7.58 60.11
CA LEU A 33 -16.60 -8.00 61.49
C LEU A 33 -16.24 -6.86 62.45
N SER A 34 -17.11 -6.59 63.43
CA SER A 34 -16.77 -5.65 64.50
C SER A 34 -15.60 -6.22 65.31
N VAL A 35 -14.67 -5.36 65.74
CA VAL A 35 -13.57 -5.73 66.66
C VAL A 35 -13.84 -5.25 68.08
N GLU A 36 -14.87 -4.42 68.27
CA GLU A 36 -15.18 -3.79 69.55
C GLU A 36 -15.69 -4.83 70.56
N GLY A 37 -15.14 -4.78 71.77
CA GLY A 37 -15.50 -5.71 72.86
C GLY A 37 -15.07 -7.16 72.64
N LYS A 38 -14.25 -7.45 71.60
CA LYS A 38 -13.70 -8.78 71.32
C LYS A 38 -12.26 -8.86 71.82
N ASP A 39 -11.92 -9.97 72.46
CA ASP A 39 -10.56 -10.24 72.96
C ASP A 39 -10.07 -11.63 72.52
N GLY A 40 -8.75 -11.84 72.67
CA GLY A 40 -8.12 -13.15 72.49
C GLY A 40 -8.33 -13.73 71.09
N PHE A 41 -8.96 -14.91 71.01
CA PHE A 41 -9.16 -15.62 69.74
C PHE A 41 -10.15 -14.90 68.81
N MET A 42 -11.26 -14.37 69.35
CA MET A 42 -12.31 -13.73 68.55
C MET A 42 -11.80 -12.46 67.86
N LEU A 43 -10.99 -11.68 68.56
CA LEU A 43 -10.36 -10.48 67.99
C LEU A 43 -9.46 -10.85 66.81
N ARG A 44 -8.54 -11.80 67.01
CA ARG A 44 -7.63 -12.25 65.94
C ARG A 44 -8.37 -12.82 64.73
N MET A 45 -9.48 -13.52 64.96
CA MET A 45 -10.33 -14.04 63.89
C MET A 45 -11.02 -12.91 63.12
N ALA A 46 -11.61 -11.93 63.82
CA ALA A 46 -12.25 -10.77 63.21
C ALA A 46 -11.26 -9.94 62.38
N GLU A 47 -10.07 -9.66 62.93
CA GLU A 47 -8.99 -8.97 62.23
C GLU A 47 -8.50 -9.75 61.01
N GLY A 48 -8.32 -11.07 61.15
CA GLY A 48 -7.89 -11.94 60.05
C GLY A 48 -8.89 -11.96 58.89
N ILE A 49 -10.18 -12.09 59.17
CA ILE A 49 -11.24 -12.06 58.15
C ILE A 49 -11.34 -10.67 57.51
N ASN A 50 -11.28 -9.61 58.30
CA ASN A 50 -11.29 -8.24 57.77
C ASN A 50 -10.09 -7.97 56.86
N ASN A 51 -8.91 -8.51 57.19
CA ASN A 51 -7.72 -8.39 56.36
C ASN A 51 -7.86 -9.18 55.05
N ILE A 52 -8.31 -10.44 55.10
CA ILE A 52 -8.58 -11.25 53.91
C ILE A 52 -9.59 -10.54 53.00
N SER A 53 -10.67 -10.00 53.57
CA SER A 53 -11.68 -9.26 52.82
C SER A 53 -11.09 -8.03 52.14
N ALA A 54 -10.25 -7.26 52.85
CA ALA A 54 -9.58 -6.09 52.30
C ALA A 54 -8.62 -6.43 51.14
N ILE A 55 -7.81 -7.48 51.27
CA ILE A 55 -6.88 -7.93 50.22
C ILE A 55 -7.65 -8.39 48.99
N CYS A 56 -8.69 -9.22 49.18
CA CYS A 56 -9.54 -9.70 48.08
C CYS A 56 -10.24 -8.54 47.37
N SER A 57 -10.82 -7.60 48.12
CA SER A 57 -11.48 -6.42 47.57
C SER A 57 -10.52 -5.57 46.73
N SER A 58 -9.32 -5.28 47.27
CA SER A 58 -8.33 -4.45 46.58
C SER A 58 -7.85 -5.13 45.31
N GLY A 59 -7.45 -6.40 45.39
CA GLY A 59 -6.94 -7.14 44.24
C GLY A 59 -7.96 -7.27 43.11
N LEU A 60 -9.20 -7.63 43.44
CA LEU A 60 -10.28 -7.74 42.44
C LEU A 60 -10.67 -6.39 41.83
N THR A 61 -10.63 -5.31 42.63
CA THR A 61 -10.91 -3.95 42.14
C THR A 61 -9.83 -3.50 41.17
N ASP A 62 -8.56 -3.71 41.48
CA ASP A 62 -7.44 -3.36 40.58
C ASP A 62 -7.50 -4.13 39.27
N ILE A 63 -7.76 -5.45 39.32
CA ILE A 63 -7.95 -6.27 38.13
C ILE A 63 -9.16 -5.77 37.32
N GLY A 64 -10.28 -5.50 37.98
CA GLY A 64 -11.49 -5.00 37.32
C GLY A 64 -11.27 -3.65 36.63
N ASN A 65 -10.54 -2.74 37.26
CA ASN A 65 -10.18 -1.44 36.68
C ASN A 65 -9.26 -1.59 35.46
N MET A 66 -8.26 -2.47 35.56
CA MET A 66 -7.32 -2.74 34.49
C MET A 66 -7.99 -3.40 33.27
N LEU A 67 -8.88 -4.38 33.50
CA LEU A 67 -9.68 -4.98 32.42
C LEU A 67 -10.67 -4.00 31.80
N ARG A 68 -11.25 -3.09 32.59
CA ARG A 68 -12.12 -2.03 32.07
C ARG A 68 -11.34 -1.08 31.16
N ALA A 69 -10.15 -0.65 31.57
CA ALA A 69 -9.26 0.15 30.74
C ALA A 69 -8.88 -0.58 29.44
N LEU A 70 -8.52 -1.86 29.54
CA LEU A 70 -8.22 -2.71 28.40
C LEU A 70 -9.40 -2.78 27.41
N SER A 71 -10.63 -2.96 27.91
CA SER A 71 -11.84 -3.00 27.08
C SER A 71 -12.16 -1.66 26.41
N ALA A 72 -11.73 -0.55 27.02
CA ALA A 72 -11.83 0.79 26.45
C ALA A 72 -10.68 1.13 25.48
N GLY A 73 -9.74 0.20 25.27
CA GLY A 73 -8.57 0.39 24.40
C GLY A 73 -7.39 1.09 25.07
N ASP A 74 -7.47 1.39 26.37
CA ASP A 74 -6.33 1.94 27.13
C ASP A 74 -5.40 0.79 27.58
N LEU A 75 -4.35 0.59 26.79
CA LEU A 75 -3.30 -0.41 27.04
C LEU A 75 -2.17 0.13 27.94
N THR A 76 -2.31 1.33 28.51
CA THR A 76 -1.27 1.98 29.32
C THR A 76 -1.43 1.71 30.81
N GLN A 77 -2.64 1.35 31.27
CA GLN A 77 -2.89 1.04 32.67
C GLN A 77 -2.14 -0.20 33.14
N ARG A 78 -1.61 -0.14 34.36
CA ARG A 78 -0.93 -1.24 35.04
C ARG A 78 -1.40 -1.32 36.48
N ILE A 79 -1.46 -2.53 37.02
CA ILE A 79 -1.65 -2.75 38.46
C ILE A 79 -0.30 -2.49 39.13
N THR A 80 -0.21 -1.44 39.93
CA THR A 80 1.03 -1.01 40.61
C THR A 80 1.07 -1.37 42.10
N ALA A 81 -0.07 -1.71 42.69
CA ALA A 81 -0.16 -2.11 44.10
C ALA A 81 0.71 -3.34 44.40
N ASP A 82 1.25 -3.41 45.60
CA ASP A 82 2.10 -4.51 46.05
C ASP A 82 1.24 -5.65 46.59
N TYR A 83 1.29 -6.78 45.90
CA TYR A 83 0.61 -8.00 46.28
C TYR A 83 1.63 -9.10 46.56
N GLN A 84 1.17 -10.18 47.19
CA GLN A 84 1.99 -11.37 47.44
C GLN A 84 1.27 -12.63 46.97
N GLY A 85 2.04 -13.69 46.71
CA GLY A 85 1.51 -15.00 46.34
C GLY A 85 0.66 -14.95 45.06
N MET A 86 -0.55 -15.49 45.13
CA MET A 86 -1.45 -15.58 43.97
C MET A 86 -1.84 -14.20 43.41
N PHE A 87 -2.09 -13.20 44.26
CA PHE A 87 -2.49 -11.87 43.80
C PHE A 87 -1.36 -11.18 43.03
N ASP A 88 -0.11 -11.38 43.43
CA ASP A 88 1.04 -10.85 42.69
C ASP A 88 1.17 -11.52 41.32
N ARG A 89 0.98 -12.84 41.25
CA ARG A 89 0.99 -13.57 39.99
C ARG A 89 -0.09 -13.07 39.03
N VAL A 90 -1.32 -12.87 39.51
CA VAL A 90 -2.41 -12.34 38.69
C VAL A 90 -2.12 -10.91 38.23
N LYS A 91 -1.56 -10.06 39.11
CA LYS A 91 -1.06 -8.72 38.73
C LYS A 91 -0.05 -8.81 37.58
N GLN A 92 0.94 -9.70 37.70
CA GLN A 92 1.97 -9.88 36.67
C GLN A 92 1.36 -10.37 35.34
N ASP A 93 0.47 -11.36 35.37
CA ASP A 93 -0.18 -11.91 34.18
C ASP A 93 -1.08 -10.85 33.48
N CYS A 94 -1.82 -10.05 34.26
CA CYS A 94 -2.60 -8.92 33.76
C CYS A 94 -1.69 -7.89 33.08
N ASN A 95 -0.65 -7.42 33.79
CA ASN A 95 0.29 -6.42 33.26
C ASN A 95 1.01 -6.91 32.00
N ALA A 96 1.43 -8.18 31.96
CA ALA A 96 2.05 -8.79 30.79
C ALA A 96 1.09 -8.86 29.60
N THR A 97 -0.20 -9.12 29.84
CA THR A 97 -1.23 -9.12 28.81
C THR A 97 -1.38 -7.73 28.18
N ALA A 98 -1.46 -6.67 28.99
CA ALA A 98 -1.52 -5.31 28.46
C ALA A 98 -0.25 -4.90 27.72
N GLU A 99 0.93 -5.35 28.17
CA GLU A 99 2.18 -5.08 27.44
C GLU A 99 2.16 -5.75 26.06
N ARG A 100 1.82 -7.04 25.98
CA ARG A 100 1.75 -7.74 24.69
C ARG A 100 0.74 -7.15 23.73
N LEU A 101 -0.43 -6.77 24.23
CA LEU A 101 -1.42 -6.09 23.39
C LEU A 101 -0.89 -4.73 22.90
N SER A 102 -0.18 -3.98 23.76
CA SER A 102 0.44 -2.70 23.39
C SER A 102 1.50 -2.88 22.31
N GLU A 103 2.36 -3.91 22.42
CA GLU A 103 3.35 -4.27 21.40
C GLU A 103 2.71 -4.64 20.06
N ILE A 104 1.62 -5.42 20.08
CA ILE A 104 0.87 -5.80 18.88
C ILE A 104 0.30 -4.55 18.20
N VAL A 105 -0.37 -3.67 18.96
CA VAL A 105 -0.96 -2.43 18.42
C VAL A 105 0.12 -1.49 17.85
N ARG A 106 1.27 -1.36 18.53
CA ARG A 106 2.41 -0.60 18.01
C ARG A 106 2.92 -1.18 16.70
N SER A 107 3.03 -2.51 16.62
CA SER A 107 3.49 -3.19 15.41
C SER A 107 2.53 -3.00 14.23
N ILE A 108 1.23 -3.12 14.48
CA ILE A 108 0.17 -2.85 13.48
C ILE A 108 0.23 -1.39 13.00
N SER A 109 0.40 -0.44 13.94
CA SER A 109 0.50 0.98 13.62
C SER A 109 1.72 1.28 12.76
N LYS A 110 2.87 0.67 13.08
CA LYS A 110 4.10 0.79 12.29
C LYS A 110 3.90 0.23 10.88
N ALA A 111 3.39 -0.99 10.75
CA ALA A 111 3.13 -1.60 9.45
C ALA A 111 2.14 -0.78 8.60
N SER A 112 1.10 -0.21 9.23
CA SER A 112 0.14 0.65 8.54
C SER A 112 0.79 1.92 8.00
N SER A 113 1.68 2.55 8.77
CA SER A 113 2.46 3.71 8.31
C SER A 113 3.41 3.36 7.17
N GLU A 114 4.06 2.20 7.21
CA GLU A 114 4.92 1.71 6.11
C GLU A 114 4.10 1.49 4.83
N VAL A 115 2.92 0.89 4.93
CA VAL A 115 1.99 0.71 3.80
C VAL A 115 1.53 2.07 3.25
N ALA A 116 1.17 3.03 4.11
CA ALA A 116 0.75 4.36 3.68
C ALA A 116 1.86 5.10 2.92
N ASN A 117 3.11 5.01 3.40
CA ASN A 117 4.26 5.60 2.73
C ASN A 117 4.52 4.95 1.35
N ALA A 118 4.49 3.61 1.28
CA ALA A 118 4.65 2.90 0.02
C ALA A 118 3.53 3.23 -0.99
N ALA A 119 2.29 3.38 -0.53
CA ALA A 119 1.18 3.80 -1.37
C ALA A 119 1.37 5.22 -1.92
N ALA A 120 1.89 6.14 -1.11
CA ALA A 120 2.21 7.50 -1.55
C ALA A 120 3.34 7.53 -2.60
N GLU A 121 4.39 6.71 -2.42
CA GLU A 121 5.46 6.55 -3.41
C GLU A 121 4.93 6.00 -4.74
N ILE A 122 4.07 4.97 -4.69
CA ILE A 122 3.43 4.40 -5.88
C ILE A 122 2.56 5.44 -6.59
N ALA A 123 1.77 6.22 -5.85
CA ALA A 123 0.93 7.28 -6.43
C ALA A 123 1.76 8.36 -7.14
N SER A 124 2.88 8.78 -6.51
CA SER A 124 3.82 9.71 -7.14
C SER A 124 4.45 9.12 -8.40
N GLY A 125 4.93 7.87 -8.33
CA GLY A 125 5.54 7.20 -9.48
C GLY A 125 4.56 6.96 -10.63
N SER A 126 3.29 6.67 -10.32
CA SER A 126 2.23 6.54 -11.32
C SER A 126 1.92 7.86 -12.02
N THR A 127 2.04 8.99 -11.32
CA THR A 127 1.83 10.32 -11.89
C THR A 127 2.95 10.65 -12.88
N ASP A 128 4.22 10.46 -12.48
CA ASP A 128 5.38 10.64 -13.38
C ASP A 128 5.30 9.73 -14.62
N LEU A 129 4.91 8.46 -14.43
CA LEU A 129 4.75 7.53 -15.54
C LEU A 129 3.62 7.96 -16.50
N ALA A 130 2.53 8.51 -15.98
CA ALA A 130 1.44 9.03 -16.79
C ALA A 130 1.89 10.24 -17.64
N GLU A 131 2.58 11.21 -17.04
CA GLU A 131 3.13 12.38 -17.75
C GLU A 131 4.11 11.97 -18.86
N ARG A 132 4.99 10.99 -18.57
CA ARG A 132 5.92 10.44 -19.56
C ARG A 132 5.21 9.70 -20.69
N THR A 133 4.15 8.96 -20.36
CA THR A 133 3.33 8.22 -21.34
C THR A 133 2.60 9.19 -22.27
N GLU A 134 2.06 10.28 -21.74
CA GLU A 134 1.42 11.35 -22.51
C GLU A 134 2.44 12.05 -23.44
N SER A 135 3.63 12.37 -22.91
CA SER A 135 4.73 12.94 -23.70
C SER A 135 5.16 12.00 -24.83
N GLN A 136 5.24 10.69 -24.56
CA GLN A 136 5.61 9.69 -25.55
C GLN A 136 4.52 9.50 -26.62
N ALA A 137 3.24 9.57 -26.24
CA ALA A 137 2.14 9.55 -27.18
C ALA A 137 2.20 10.74 -28.15
N SER A 138 2.46 11.95 -27.63
CA SER A 138 2.64 13.14 -28.48
C SER A 138 3.84 13.00 -29.43
N ALA A 139 4.97 12.46 -28.94
CA ALA A 139 6.14 12.20 -29.80
C ALA A 139 5.84 11.17 -30.92
N LEU A 140 5.01 10.16 -30.64
CA LEU A 140 4.55 9.20 -31.63
C LEU A 140 3.62 9.84 -32.67
N GLU A 141 2.73 10.74 -32.26
CA GLU A 141 1.89 11.51 -33.19
C GLU A 141 2.73 12.38 -34.14
N GLN A 142 3.75 13.08 -33.61
CA GLN A 142 4.67 13.87 -34.44
C GLN A 142 5.46 12.98 -35.41
N THR A 143 5.90 11.81 -34.96
CA THR A 143 6.61 10.84 -35.81
C THR A 143 5.70 10.32 -36.92
N ALA A 144 4.43 10.02 -36.62
CA ALA A 144 3.44 9.59 -37.61
C ALA A 144 3.20 10.66 -38.67
N ALA A 145 3.03 11.92 -38.26
CA ALA A 145 2.88 13.05 -39.18
C ALA A 145 4.11 13.22 -40.10
N ALA A 146 5.32 13.12 -39.54
CA ALA A 146 6.56 13.16 -40.33
C ALA A 146 6.66 11.98 -41.32
N MET A 147 6.17 10.80 -40.94
CA MET A 147 6.11 9.63 -41.81
C MET A 147 5.10 9.82 -42.96
N GLU A 148 3.96 10.47 -42.72
CA GLU A 148 3.00 10.83 -43.77
C GLU A 148 3.59 11.83 -44.77
N GLU A 149 4.30 12.85 -44.30
CA GLU A 149 4.98 13.83 -45.15
C GLU A 149 6.10 13.18 -45.98
N MET A 150 6.89 12.28 -45.37
CA MET A 150 7.87 11.49 -46.08
C MET A 150 7.24 10.59 -47.15
N ALA A 151 6.12 9.94 -46.83
CA ALA A 151 5.41 9.11 -47.80
C ALA A 151 4.89 9.94 -49.00
N ALA A 152 4.38 11.15 -48.74
CA ALA A 152 3.97 12.09 -49.79
C ALA A 152 5.15 12.52 -50.67
N THR A 153 6.30 12.83 -50.06
CA THR A 153 7.53 13.20 -50.76
C THR A 153 8.06 12.06 -51.62
N VAL A 154 8.07 10.83 -51.11
CA VAL A 154 8.47 9.64 -51.85
C VAL A 154 7.54 9.40 -53.05
N ARG A 155 6.23 9.60 -52.88
CA ARG A 155 5.25 9.49 -53.98
C ARG A 155 5.52 10.51 -55.09
N SER A 156 5.71 11.78 -54.71
CA SER A 156 6.05 12.87 -55.64
C SER A 156 7.36 12.60 -56.39
N ASN A 157 8.40 12.12 -55.70
CA ASN A 157 9.65 11.72 -56.33
C ASN A 157 9.47 10.58 -57.34
N SER A 158 8.60 9.61 -57.04
CA SER A 158 8.27 8.52 -57.95
C SER A 158 7.58 9.01 -59.23
N GLU A 159 6.59 9.90 -59.09
CA GLU A 159 5.87 10.53 -60.22
C GLU A 159 6.79 11.39 -61.08
N ASN A 160 7.68 12.16 -60.45
CA ASN A 160 8.71 12.94 -61.14
C ASN A 160 9.68 12.05 -61.91
N ALA A 161 10.15 10.94 -61.31
CA ALA A 161 11.01 9.99 -61.98
C ALA A 161 10.31 9.30 -63.18
N GLN A 162 9.01 9.01 -63.06
CA GLN A 162 8.22 8.47 -64.18
C GLN A 162 8.07 9.48 -65.31
N SER A 163 7.79 10.75 -64.99
CA SER A 163 7.68 11.84 -65.96
C SER A 163 9.02 12.11 -66.65
N ALA A 164 10.12 12.14 -65.91
CA ALA A 164 11.47 12.28 -66.46
C ALA A 164 11.82 11.13 -67.41
N ARG A 165 11.45 9.88 -67.07
CA ARG A 165 11.59 8.72 -67.96
C ARG A 165 10.80 8.88 -69.26
N GLN A 166 9.57 9.40 -69.21
CA GLN A 166 8.77 9.65 -70.41
C GLN A 166 9.41 10.73 -71.30
N MET A 167 9.85 11.84 -70.72
CA MET A 167 10.56 12.90 -71.47
C MET A 167 11.84 12.38 -72.11
N ALA A 168 12.63 11.58 -71.38
CA ALA A 168 13.85 10.98 -71.92
C ALA A 168 13.55 10.04 -73.10
N ARG A 169 12.46 9.25 -73.04
CA ARG A 169 12.01 8.41 -74.17
C ARG A 169 11.60 9.25 -75.37
N ALA A 170 10.78 10.29 -75.17
CA ALA A 170 10.35 11.17 -76.25
C ALA A 170 11.54 11.88 -76.92
N ALA A 171 12.51 12.36 -76.13
CA ALA A 171 13.75 12.96 -76.64
C ALA A 171 14.58 11.94 -77.45
N SER A 172 14.67 10.69 -76.98
CA SER A 172 15.32 9.60 -77.70
C SER A 172 14.62 9.32 -79.04
N ASP A 173 13.29 9.25 -79.06
CA ASP A 173 12.52 9.01 -80.29
C ASP A 173 12.72 10.13 -81.32
N VAL A 174 12.74 11.39 -80.87
CA VAL A 174 13.06 12.55 -81.72
C VAL A 174 14.48 12.45 -82.26
N ALA A 175 15.46 12.08 -81.43
CA ALA A 175 16.84 11.90 -81.87
C ALA A 175 16.97 10.77 -82.90
N THR A 176 16.27 9.64 -82.73
CA THR A 176 16.25 8.53 -83.70
C THR A 176 15.61 8.94 -85.03
N ASN A 177 14.51 9.68 -85.00
CA ASN A 177 13.90 10.22 -86.23
C ASN A 177 14.84 11.22 -86.92
N GLY A 178 15.54 12.06 -86.14
CA GLY A 178 16.56 12.99 -86.63
C GLY A 178 17.72 12.27 -87.31
N ASP A 179 18.21 11.16 -86.74
CA ASP A 179 19.24 10.32 -87.36
C ASP A 179 18.80 9.82 -88.75
N GLY A 180 17.55 9.36 -88.87
CA GLY A 180 16.97 8.98 -90.16
C GLY A 180 16.94 10.12 -91.18
N ILE A 181 16.59 11.33 -90.76
CA ILE A 181 16.61 12.52 -91.64
C ILE A 181 18.04 12.83 -92.11
N VAL A 182 19.02 12.77 -91.20
CA VAL A 182 20.44 12.99 -91.53
C VAL A 182 20.96 11.91 -92.48
N GLN A 183 20.64 10.63 -92.26
CA GLN A 183 21.01 9.55 -93.19
C GLN A 183 20.42 9.74 -94.58
N ASN A 184 19.16 10.18 -94.67
CA ASN A 184 18.52 10.50 -95.94
C ASN A 184 19.21 11.69 -96.63
N ALA A 185 19.56 12.74 -95.89
CA ALA A 185 20.28 13.90 -96.41
C ALA A 185 21.69 13.52 -96.92
N VAL A 186 22.43 12.71 -96.18
CA VAL A 186 23.75 12.19 -96.59
C VAL A 186 23.62 11.32 -97.86
N SER A 187 22.63 10.43 -97.92
CA SER A 187 22.37 9.61 -99.10
C SER A 187 22.03 10.45 -100.33
N ALA A 188 21.22 11.50 -100.18
CA ALA A 188 20.91 12.44 -101.25
C ALA A 188 22.16 13.19 -101.72
N MET A 189 23.00 13.69 -100.80
CA MET A 189 24.28 14.31 -101.15
C MET A 189 25.19 13.36 -101.93
N SER A 190 25.31 12.10 -101.53
CA SER A 190 26.07 11.09 -102.29
C SER A 190 25.49 10.79 -103.67
N GLN A 191 24.15 10.82 -103.84
CA GLN A 191 23.53 10.66 -105.16
C GLN A 191 23.79 11.87 -106.08
N ILE A 192 23.76 13.08 -105.52
CA ILE A 192 24.11 14.33 -106.24
C ILE A 192 25.58 14.29 -106.66
N GLU A 193 26.47 13.86 -105.78
CA GLU A 193 27.89 13.69 -106.09
C GLU A 193 28.10 12.72 -107.26
N ARG A 194 27.50 11.52 -107.22
CA ARG A 194 27.58 10.53 -108.30
C ARG A 194 27.01 11.04 -109.62
N SER A 195 25.86 11.72 -109.59
CA SER A 195 25.26 12.31 -110.79
C SER A 195 26.17 13.39 -111.39
N SER A 196 26.74 14.25 -110.53
CA SER A 196 27.69 15.29 -110.96
C SER A 196 28.93 14.67 -111.61
N GLN A 197 29.46 13.59 -111.05
CA GLN A 197 30.59 12.83 -111.63
C GLN A 197 30.24 12.22 -112.99
N LYS A 198 29.03 11.63 -113.12
CA LYS A 198 28.54 11.02 -114.37
C LYS A 198 28.30 12.05 -115.47
N SER A 199 27.73 13.20 -115.14
CA SER A 199 27.62 14.33 -116.08
C SER A 199 29.00 14.82 -116.51
N ARG A 200 29.96 14.90 -115.59
CA ARG A 200 31.33 15.31 -115.88
C ARG A 200 32.09 14.32 -116.76
N THR A 201 31.80 13.02 -116.67
CA THR A 201 32.37 11.99 -117.56
C THR A 201 31.62 11.81 -118.88
N SER A 202 30.38 12.34 -119.02
CA SER A 202 29.62 12.35 -120.28
C SER A 202 29.90 13.59 -121.15
N LEU A 203 30.52 14.63 -120.57
CA LEU A 203 30.92 15.87 -121.24
C LEU A 203 32.42 15.93 -121.57
N ALA A 204 33.17 14.89 -121.20
CA ALA A 204 34.58 14.66 -121.54
C ALA A 204 34.67 13.53 -122.57
#